data_AF-Q05945-F1
#
_entry.id   AF-Q05945-F1
#
_cell.length_a   1.000
_cell.length_b   1.000
_cell.length_c   1.000
_cell.angle_alpha   90.00
_cell.angle_beta   90.00
_cell.angle_gamma   90.00
#
_symmetry.space_group_name_H-M   'P 1'
#
loop_
_entity.id
_entity.type
_entity.pdbx_description
1 polymer ?
#
loop_
_entity_poly.entity_id
_entity_poly.type
_entity_poly.pdbx_seq_one_letter_code
_entity_poly.pdbx_strand_id
1 'polypeptide(L)'
;VLLKMKEIADAYLGKKVTDVVITVPAYFNDSQRQATKDAGVIAGLNVLRIINEPNAAAIAYGLDKKVEKEKNVLIFDLGGGTFDVSILAIEDGIFEVKSTAGDTHLGGEDF
;
A
#
# COMPACT_ATOMS: atom_id res chain seq x y z
N VAL A 1 -1.26 -1.55 16.61
CA VAL A 1 -0.19 -1.70 15.59
C VAL A 1 0.46 -0.38 15.22
N LEU A 2 -0.28 0.61 14.66
CA LEU A 2 0.33 1.86 14.16
C LEU A 2 1.14 2.64 15.20
N LEU A 3 0.64 2.77 16.44
CA LEU A 3 1.41 3.37 17.53
C LEU A 3 2.75 2.67 17.76
N LYS A 4 2.77 1.33 17.69
CA LYS A 4 3.99 0.54 17.86
C LYS A 4 4.98 0.76 16.71
N MET A 5 4.48 0.84 15.48
CA MET A 5 5.33 1.13 14.31
C MET A 5 5.94 2.53 14.40
N LYS A 6 5.17 3.52 14.88
CA LYS A 6 5.66 4.86 15.18
C LYS A 6 6.77 4.82 16.24
N GLU A 7 6.59 4.12 17.36
CA GLU A 7 7.64 3.99 18.39
C GLU A 7 8.92 3.36 17.85
N ILE A 8 8.82 2.35 16.99
CA ILE A 8 9.97 1.71 16.34
C ILE A 8 10.70 2.73 15.45
N ALA A 9 9.96 3.49 14.64
CA ALA A 9 10.54 4.51 13.78
C ALA A 9 11.17 5.66 14.58
N ASP A 10 10.53 6.08 15.67
CA ASP A 10 11.03 7.10 16.60
C ASP A 10 12.38 6.67 17.20
N ALA A 11 12.45 5.41 17.67
CA ALA A 11 13.66 4.85 18.26
C ALA A 11 14.79 4.72 17.23
N TYR A 12 14.47 4.28 16.01
CA TYR A 12 15.46 4.12 14.94
C TYR A 12 16.03 5.47 14.46
N LEU A 13 15.17 6.49 14.30
CA LEU A 13 15.56 7.81 13.79
C LEU A 13 16.07 8.77 14.87
N GLY A 14 15.86 8.46 16.15
CA GLY A 14 16.21 9.33 17.27
C GLY A 14 15.37 10.62 17.35
N LYS A 15 14.23 10.67 16.66
CA LYS A 15 13.32 11.83 16.63
C LYS A 15 11.89 11.37 16.41
N LYS A 16 10.93 12.22 16.82
CA LYS A 16 9.50 11.94 16.63
C LYS A 16 9.12 11.94 15.14
N VAL A 17 8.51 10.86 14.70
CA VAL A 17 7.83 10.70 13.41
C VAL A 17 6.38 11.16 13.57
N THR A 18 5.94 11.98 12.62
CA THR A 18 4.58 12.55 12.57
C THR A 18 3.92 12.23 11.26
N ASP A 19 4.59 12.50 10.14
CA ASP A 19 4.00 12.39 8.80
C ASP A 19 4.21 11.00 8.22
N VAL A 20 3.15 10.40 7.70
CA VAL A 20 3.17 9.05 7.14
C VAL A 20 2.34 8.93 5.87
N VAL A 21 2.73 7.96 5.05
CA VAL A 21 1.89 7.37 4.01
C VAL A 21 1.59 5.94 4.43
N ILE A 22 0.34 5.51 4.31
CA ILE A 22 -0.09 4.17 4.70
C ILE A 22 -0.65 3.45 3.47
N THR A 23 -0.26 2.20 3.29
CA THR A 23 -0.77 1.33 2.22
C THR A 23 -2.05 0.62 2.64
N VAL A 24 -2.92 0.31 1.68
CA VAL A 24 -4.10 -0.55 1.85
C VAL A 24 -4.30 -1.43 0.60
N PRO A 25 -5.06 -2.53 0.70
CA PRO A 25 -5.42 -3.31 -0.47
C PRO A 25 -6.15 -2.48 -1.52
N ALA A 26 -5.92 -2.78 -2.81
CA ALA A 26 -6.52 -2.01 -3.91
C ALA A 26 -8.05 -2.04 -3.90
N TYR A 27 -8.64 -3.14 -3.42
CA TYR A 27 -10.08 -3.35 -3.33
C TYR A 27 -10.76 -2.65 -2.14
N PHE A 28 -10.02 -1.97 -1.26
CA PHE A 28 -10.62 -1.23 -0.15
C PHE A 28 -11.52 -0.10 -0.64
N ASN A 29 -12.74 -0.06 -0.10
CA ASN A 29 -13.70 1.03 -0.31
C ASN A 29 -13.38 2.26 0.55
N ASP A 30 -14.13 3.34 0.33
CA ASP A 30 -13.91 4.63 1.02
C ASP A 30 -14.02 4.53 2.54
N SER A 31 -14.97 3.74 3.05
CA SER A 31 -15.16 3.57 4.49
C SER A 31 -13.96 2.85 5.13
N GLN A 32 -13.46 1.80 4.48
CA GLN A 32 -12.28 1.07 4.95
C GLN A 32 -11.02 1.96 4.88
N ARG A 33 -10.84 2.74 3.81
CA ARG A 33 -9.74 3.71 3.68
C ARG A 33 -9.79 4.77 4.77
N GLN A 34 -10.98 5.30 5.04
CA GLN A 34 -11.18 6.30 6.09
C GLN A 34 -10.88 5.70 7.47
N ALA A 35 -11.34 4.49 7.76
CA ALA A 35 -11.03 3.80 9.01
C ALA A 35 -9.51 3.60 9.21
N THR A 36 -8.77 3.23 8.16
CA THR A 36 -7.30 3.15 8.22
C THR A 36 -6.66 4.50 8.49
N LYS A 37 -7.16 5.57 7.87
CA LYS A 37 -6.70 6.94 8.13
C LYS A 37 -6.97 7.36 9.57
N ASP A 38 -8.16 7.09 10.08
CA ASP A 38 -8.56 7.41 11.45
C ASP A 38 -7.69 6.65 12.46
N ALA A 39 -7.37 5.38 12.19
CA ALA A 39 -6.42 4.61 13.01
C ALA A 39 -5.03 5.29 13.08
N GLY A 40 -4.58 5.89 11.98
CA GLY A 40 -3.36 6.71 11.96
C GLY A 40 -3.47 7.96 12.83
N VAL A 41 -4.59 8.69 12.71
CA VAL A 41 -4.86 9.89 13.52
C VAL A 41 -4.89 9.55 15.02
N ILE A 42 -5.57 8.46 15.40
CA ILE A 42 -5.64 7.97 16.78
C ILE A 42 -4.24 7.62 17.31
N ALA A 43 -3.34 7.13 16.46
CA ALA A 43 -1.95 6.86 16.81
C ALA A 43 -1.06 8.13 16.88
N GLY A 44 -1.62 9.32 16.68
CA GLY A 44 -0.89 10.59 16.67
C GLY A 44 -0.06 10.82 15.41
N LEU A 45 -0.46 10.21 14.29
CA LEU A 45 0.19 10.35 12.99
C LEU A 45 -0.63 11.28 12.08
N ASN A 46 0.06 12.11 11.32
CA ASN A 46 -0.51 12.86 10.20
C ASN A 46 -0.43 12.01 8.93
N VAL A 47 -1.56 11.44 8.53
CA VAL A 47 -1.65 10.58 7.34
C VAL A 47 -1.75 11.45 6.08
N LEU A 48 -0.62 11.66 5.41
CA LEU A 48 -0.50 12.47 4.19
C LEU A 48 -1.29 11.87 3.03
N ARG A 49 -1.24 10.54 2.90
CA ARG A 49 -1.93 9.82 1.83
C ARG A 49 -2.16 8.36 2.22
N ILE A 50 -3.30 7.84 1.78
CA ILE A 50 -3.53 6.39 1.66
C ILE A 50 -3.27 6.00 0.22
N ILE A 51 -2.41 5.00 -0.01
CA ILE A 51 -2.11 4.49 -1.35
C ILE A 51 -2.41 2.99 -1.43
N ASN A 52 -2.61 2.50 -2.65
CA ASN A 52 -2.80 1.07 -2.86
C ASN A 52 -1.47 0.34 -2.69
N GLU A 53 -1.49 -0.83 -2.07
CA GLU A 53 -0.36 -1.77 -1.98
C GLU A 53 0.29 -2.06 -3.34
N PRO A 54 -0.45 -2.42 -4.41
CA PRO A 54 0.18 -2.66 -5.71
C PRO A 54 0.83 -1.39 -6.30
N ASN A 55 0.28 -0.20 -6.03
CA ASN A 55 0.93 1.05 -6.47
C ASN A 55 2.23 1.29 -5.69
N ALA A 56 2.24 1.01 -4.38
CA ALA A 56 3.44 1.12 -3.56
C ALA A 56 4.54 0.15 -4.04
N ALA A 57 4.17 -1.08 -4.38
CA ALA A 57 5.09 -2.05 -4.97
C ALA A 57 5.68 -1.52 -6.29
N ALA A 58 4.85 -1.02 -7.19
CA ALA A 58 5.30 -0.49 -8.47
C ALA A 58 6.22 0.76 -8.31
N ILE A 59 5.94 1.64 -7.34
CA ILE A 59 6.82 2.77 -6.97
C ILE A 59 8.16 2.26 -6.43
N ALA A 60 8.18 1.21 -5.60
CA ALA A 60 9.41 0.65 -5.05
C ALA A 60 10.37 0.13 -6.13
N TYR A 61 9.81 -0.42 -7.23
CA TYR A 61 10.57 -0.82 -8.41
C TYR A 61 10.86 0.33 -9.38
N GLY A 62 10.45 1.57 -9.05
CA GLY A 62 10.67 2.76 -9.87
C GLY A 62 9.92 2.72 -11.21
N LEU A 63 8.78 2.03 -11.26
CA LEU A 63 7.99 1.87 -12.49
C LEU A 63 7.18 3.12 -12.83
N ASP A 64 7.03 4.07 -11.89
CA ASP A 64 6.47 5.42 -12.08
C ASP A 64 7.37 6.36 -12.89
N LYS A 65 8.67 6.04 -13.00
CA LYS A 65 9.60 6.90 -13.72
C LYS A 65 9.19 7.01 -15.18
N LYS A 66 9.19 8.24 -15.71
CA LYS A 66 8.80 8.55 -17.08
C LYS A 66 9.39 7.56 -18.07
N VAL A 67 8.50 6.81 -18.69
CA VAL A 67 8.78 5.83 -19.73
C VAL A 67 7.96 6.24 -20.94
N GLU A 68 8.56 6.19 -22.12
CA GLU A 68 7.97 6.71 -23.36
C GLU A 68 6.65 6.04 -23.77
N LYS A 69 6.28 4.94 -23.12
CA LYS A 69 5.10 4.13 -23.43
C LYS A 69 4.45 3.61 -22.15
N GLU A 70 3.14 3.49 -22.18
CA GLU A 70 2.35 2.79 -21.17
C GLU A 70 2.97 1.40 -20.90
N LYS A 71 3.08 1.06 -19.60
CA LYS A 71 3.48 -0.27 -19.15
C LYS A 71 2.32 -0.93 -18.44
N ASN A 72 2.04 -2.16 -18.83
CA ASN A 72 1.14 -3.04 -18.10
C ASN A 72 1.96 -3.91 -17.14
N VAL A 73 1.64 -3.85 -15.85
CA VAL A 73 2.37 -4.49 -14.76
C VAL A 73 1.42 -5.38 -13.99
N LEU A 74 1.77 -6.65 -13.83
CA LEU A 74 1.09 -7.56 -12.93
C LEU A 74 1.82 -7.55 -11.58
N ILE A 75 1.09 -7.23 -10.52
CA ILE A 75 1.53 -7.37 -9.14
C ILE A 75 0.93 -8.67 -8.60
N PHE A 76 1.79 -9.55 -8.10
CA PHE A 76 1.42 -10.79 -7.42
C PHE A 76 1.83 -10.63 -5.95
N ASP A 77 0.85 -10.54 -5.06
CA ASP A 77 1.04 -10.38 -3.62
C ASP A 77 0.47 -11.60 -2.90
N LEU A 78 1.35 -12.42 -2.34
CA LEU A 78 0.99 -13.59 -1.54
C LEU A 78 1.53 -13.39 -0.13
N GLY A 79 0.65 -12.97 0.77
CA GLY A 79 0.95 -12.71 2.16
C GLY A 79 0.76 -13.93 3.06
N GLY A 80 0.68 -13.69 4.37
CA GLY A 80 0.46 -14.73 5.37
C GLY A 80 -0.94 -15.36 5.32
N GLY A 81 -1.99 -14.55 5.09
CA GLY A 81 -3.37 -15.05 5.03
C GLY A 81 -4.22 -14.44 3.91
N THR A 82 -3.59 -13.73 2.96
CA THR A 82 -4.29 -13.14 1.80
C THR A 82 -3.45 -13.30 0.55
N PHE A 83 -4.13 -13.47 -0.58
CA PHE A 83 -3.54 -13.53 -1.90
C PHE A 83 -4.26 -12.53 -2.81
N ASP A 84 -3.50 -11.59 -3.37
CA ASP A 84 -3.99 -10.55 -4.26
C ASP A 84 -3.17 -10.47 -5.55
N VAL A 85 -3.87 -10.34 -6.67
CA VAL A 85 -3.29 -10.07 -7.98
C VAL A 85 -3.91 -8.81 -8.54
N SER A 86 -3.08 -7.86 -8.94
CA SER A 86 -3.53 -6.63 -9.58
C SER A 86 -2.81 -6.38 -10.89
N ILE A 87 -3.55 -5.97 -11.92
CA ILE A 87 -2.98 -5.47 -13.18
C ILE A 87 -3.04 -3.94 -13.15
N LEU A 88 -1.88 -3.30 -13.26
CA LEU A 88 -1.72 -1.86 -13.34
C LEU A 88 -1.36 -1.45 -14.77
N ALA A 89 -2.00 -0.41 -15.29
CA ALA A 89 -1.45 0.37 -16.39
C ALA A 89 -0.72 1.58 -15.79
N ILE A 90 0.51 1.82 -16.24
CA ILE A 90 1.37 2.90 -15.77
C ILE A 90 1.78 3.75 -16.96
N GLU A 91 1.37 5.02 -16.95
CA GLU A 91 1.68 5.99 -17.99
C GLU A 91 1.96 7.35 -17.34
N ASP A 92 3.10 7.96 -17.67
CA ASP A 92 3.51 9.28 -17.15
C ASP A 92 3.40 9.44 -15.61
N GLY A 93 3.71 8.38 -14.86
CA GLY A 93 3.64 8.34 -13.40
C GLY A 93 2.22 8.22 -12.82
N ILE A 94 1.22 8.06 -13.68
CA ILE A 94 -0.16 7.75 -13.31
C ILE A 94 -0.31 6.23 -13.23
N PHE A 95 -0.93 5.76 -12.15
CA PHE A 95 -1.24 4.36 -11.91
C PHE A 95 -2.73 4.12 -12.04
N GLU A 96 -3.15 3.34 -13.03
CA GLU A 96 -4.53 2.88 -13.18
C GLU A 96 -4.61 1.39 -12.84
N VAL A 97 -5.42 1.04 -11.83
CA VAL A 97 -5.73 -0.36 -11.53
C VAL A 97 -6.74 -0.85 -12.57
N LYS A 98 -6.30 -1.68 -13.52
CA LYS A 98 -7.16 -2.24 -14.58
C LYS A 98 -8.03 -3.37 -14.07
N SER A 99 -7.48 -4.20 -13.17
CA SER A 99 -8.22 -5.27 -12.51
C SER A 99 -7.51 -5.67 -11.22
N THR A 100 -8.29 -6.14 -10.25
CA THR A 100 -7.83 -6.78 -9.03
C THR A 100 -8.66 -8.03 -8.81
N ALA A 101 -8.00 -9.14 -8.49
CA ALA A 101 -8.61 -10.42 -8.12
C ALA A 101 -7.74 -11.08 -7.04
N GLY A 102 -8.27 -12.07 -6.34
CA GLY A 102 -7.53 -12.69 -5.25
C GLY A 102 -8.37 -13.67 -4.44
N ASP A 103 -7.78 -14.18 -3.38
CA ASP A 103 -8.42 -14.97 -2.34
C ASP A 103 -8.06 -14.38 -0.96
N THR A 104 -9.09 -13.96 -0.23
CA THR A 104 -8.96 -13.32 1.08
C THR A 104 -8.72 -14.31 2.23
N HIS A 105 -8.66 -15.62 1.92
CA HIS A 105 -8.46 -16.70 2.90
C HIS A 105 -7.34 -17.66 2.48
N LEU A 106 -6.49 -17.28 1.54
CA LEU A 106 -5.33 -18.07 1.10
C LEU A 106 -4.05 -17.31 1.41
N GLY A 107 -3.07 -17.96 2.02
CA GLY A 107 -1.75 -17.38 2.25
C GLY A 107 -0.72 -18.39 2.73
N GLY A 108 0.42 -17.87 3.20
CA GLY A 108 1.51 -18.68 3.75
C GLY A 108 1.14 -19.57 4.94
N GLU A 109 0.06 -19.27 5.67
CA GLU A 109 -0.42 -20.08 6.80
C GLU A 109 -1.08 -21.41 6.36
N ASP A 110 -1.42 -21.55 5.07
CA ASP A 110 -2.02 -22.78 4.52
C ASP A 110 -0.99 -23.83 4.04
N PHE A 111 0.31 -23.48 4.03
CA PHE A 111 1.42 -24.31 3.54
C PHE A 111 2.35 -24.79 4.66
#